data_AF-A0A3D1ERU1-F1
#
_entry.id   AF-A0A3D1ERU1-F1
#
_cell.length_a   1.000
_cell.length_b   1.000
_cell.length_c   1.000
_cell.angle_alpha   90.00
_cell.angle_beta   90.00
_cell.angle_gamma   90.00
#
_symmetry.space_group_name_H-M   'P 1'
#
loop_
_entity.id
_entity.type
_entity.pdbx_description
1 polymer ?
#
loop_
_entity_poly.entity_id
_entity_poly.type
_entity_poly.pdbx_seq_one_letter_code
_entity_poly.pdbx_strand_id
1 'polypeptide(L)'
;MDWFLFTHAGGAIDLTFAAEADMFVTVIPYDATDPAFCDNFTQLVTYDYAPTDGERSEQVFANAGDYFLLPYGIAFDGYDCGAGDFAYYLGATSDTDAVCVVSAEAGDDVEVEPCGVDANGGCNGTLPFQFENISAGVTFSGTSYSGVVDPADPDGGLIRDTDWMLYDHPGGAIIYTSIADFPFQGLVVNNVDSCIDAGVIYATDVNAAGCISQTSVSGFIPAGTYAIWAGVALNDDGSQRELECAGNYRITVDSDTTVTDPCDGIVNEGCTVAPDFIYPVNAAEPLLLAGGISCAGGGISTENTFANAYSATDIQPGTELSLSCVSFAMQNTGTTIPATIQVWLDSDGGTPTAPGVDLTELGSAAQYCSNAGTGIFQVTFPEPVVIPADADFVVSLDVPASSDGFVSIATTDAPVVAQSYILSASCGLTTFTSYDNIGFPDVDWGLELYFGGDVSLPCPTDLDSDGDTDFNDILIVLSNFGSDGSAGGDADEDGDVDFNDLITLLSAFGPCP
;
A
#
# COMPACT_ATOMS: atom_id res chain seq x y z
N MET A 1 31.35 11.48 -1.43
CA MET A 1 31.11 10.30 -2.30
C MET A 1 32.21 10.25 -3.33
N ASP A 2 32.92 9.14 -3.40
CA ASP A 2 33.99 8.94 -4.37
C ASP A 2 33.55 7.86 -5.37
N TRP A 3 33.82 8.09 -6.67
CA TRP A 3 33.45 7.17 -7.74
C TRP A 3 34.73 6.57 -8.34
N PHE A 4 34.92 5.26 -8.16
CA PHE A 4 36.07 4.56 -8.72
C PHE A 4 35.64 3.68 -9.89
N LEU A 5 36.12 3.99 -11.09
CA LEU A 5 35.95 3.10 -12.24
C LEU A 5 36.93 1.92 -12.12
N PHE A 6 36.39 0.71 -12.12
CA PHE A 6 37.12 -0.55 -12.04
C PHE A 6 36.79 -1.42 -13.26
N THR A 7 37.82 -1.80 -14.01
CA THR A 7 37.68 -2.74 -15.12
C THR A 7 37.82 -4.17 -14.61
N HIS A 8 36.73 -4.91 -14.62
CA HIS A 8 36.63 -6.29 -14.19
C HIS A 8 36.87 -7.26 -15.35
N ALA A 9 37.69 -8.29 -15.12
CA ALA A 9 38.04 -9.29 -16.12
C ALA A 9 37.02 -10.45 -16.24
N GLY A 10 35.95 -10.43 -15.44
CA GLY A 10 34.98 -11.52 -15.30
C GLY A 10 35.31 -12.44 -14.12
N GLY A 11 34.33 -13.24 -13.68
CA GLY A 11 34.43 -14.08 -12.49
C GLY A 11 33.86 -13.37 -11.27
N ALA A 12 34.64 -13.26 -10.19
CA ALA A 12 34.29 -12.49 -9.00
C ALA A 12 35.13 -11.21 -8.89
N ILE A 13 34.50 -10.13 -8.44
CA ILE A 13 35.17 -8.95 -7.90
C ILE A 13 35.39 -9.20 -6.41
N ASP A 14 36.64 -9.43 -6.00
CA ASP A 14 37.00 -9.47 -4.58
C ASP A 14 37.15 -8.05 -4.08
N LEU A 15 36.24 -7.63 -3.20
CA LEU A 15 36.30 -6.36 -2.50
C LEU A 15 36.94 -6.57 -1.13
N THR A 16 37.81 -5.65 -0.72
CA THR A 16 38.29 -5.58 0.65
C THR A 16 38.18 -4.15 1.12
N PHE A 17 37.48 -3.91 2.23
CA PHE A 17 37.20 -2.56 2.69
C PHE A 17 37.13 -2.44 4.20
N ALA A 18 37.42 -1.23 4.69
CA ALA A 18 37.32 -0.85 6.08
C ALA A 18 37.08 0.67 6.16
N ALA A 19 36.43 1.15 7.21
CA ALA A 19 36.21 2.58 7.43
C ALA A 19 36.24 2.92 8.92
N GLU A 20 36.51 4.19 9.24
CA GLU A 20 36.49 4.69 10.62
C GLU A 20 35.08 5.02 11.14
N ALA A 21 34.10 5.05 10.24
CA ALA A 21 32.69 5.28 10.51
C ALA A 21 31.83 4.34 9.64
N ASP A 22 30.52 4.30 9.90
CA ASP A 22 29.60 3.48 9.12
C ASP A 22 29.63 3.90 7.64
N MET A 23 29.70 2.92 6.75
CA MET A 23 29.92 3.11 5.33
C MET A 23 29.04 2.17 4.51
N PHE A 24 28.63 2.62 3.33
CA PHE A 24 28.13 1.78 2.27
C PHE A 24 29.21 1.59 1.19
N VAL A 25 29.29 0.37 0.65
CA VAL A 25 30.07 0.08 -0.56
C VAL A 25 29.14 -0.47 -1.63
N THR A 26 28.94 0.30 -2.69
CA THR A 26 28.05 -0.09 -3.80
C THR A 26 28.85 -0.44 -5.05
N VAL A 27 28.47 -1.53 -5.72
CA VAL A 27 28.98 -1.91 -7.05
C VAL A 27 27.92 -1.63 -8.09
N ILE A 28 28.25 -0.84 -9.12
CA ILE A 28 27.32 -0.41 -10.16
C ILE A 28 27.91 -0.79 -11.52
N PRO A 29 27.20 -1.56 -12.38
CA PRO A 29 27.63 -1.78 -13.75
C PRO A 29 27.75 -0.45 -14.49
N TYR A 30 28.87 -0.22 -15.19
CA TYR A 30 29.03 0.97 -16.01
C TYR A 30 28.44 0.74 -17.39
N ASP A 31 27.45 1.56 -17.78
CA ASP A 31 26.94 1.61 -19.14
C ASP A 31 27.35 2.91 -19.82
N ALA A 32 28.32 2.82 -20.73
CA ALA A 32 28.79 3.96 -21.53
C ALA A 32 27.77 4.45 -22.57
N THR A 33 26.71 3.66 -22.82
CA THR A 33 25.69 3.94 -23.83
C THR A 33 24.44 4.60 -23.27
N ASP A 34 24.30 4.65 -21.94
CA ASP A 34 23.21 5.35 -21.27
C ASP A 34 23.61 6.81 -20.94
N PRO A 35 23.10 7.82 -21.68
CA PRO A 35 23.37 9.22 -21.39
C PRO A 35 22.71 9.72 -20.09
N ALA A 36 21.77 8.96 -19.52
CA ALA A 36 21.08 9.21 -18.26
C ALA A 36 21.63 8.37 -17.10
N PHE A 37 22.83 7.77 -17.25
CA PHE A 37 23.47 6.93 -16.22
C PHE A 37 23.53 7.58 -14.82
N CYS A 38 23.60 8.92 -14.75
CA CYS A 38 23.61 9.66 -13.49
C CYS A 38 22.23 9.87 -12.85
N ASP A 39 21.14 9.62 -13.59
CA ASP A 39 19.76 9.92 -13.18
C ASP A 39 19.05 8.67 -12.64
N ASN A 40 19.39 7.47 -13.14
CA ASN A 40 18.95 6.18 -12.62
C ASN A 40 20.02 5.13 -12.88
N PHE A 41 20.52 4.47 -11.83
CA PHE A 41 21.52 3.41 -11.95
C PHE A 41 21.03 2.12 -11.30
N THR A 42 21.19 1.00 -12.02
CA THR A 42 20.94 -0.35 -11.47
C THR A 42 22.13 -0.74 -10.60
N GLN A 43 21.94 -0.79 -9.29
CA GLN A 43 22.97 -1.24 -8.36
C GLN A 43 23.07 -2.77 -8.45
N LEU A 44 24.29 -3.30 -8.53
CA LEU A 44 24.51 -4.74 -8.51
C LEU A 44 24.42 -5.28 -7.07
N VAL A 45 25.04 -4.55 -6.13
CA VAL A 45 24.98 -4.83 -4.69
C VAL A 45 25.39 -3.58 -3.90
N THR A 46 24.85 -3.45 -2.69
CA THR A 46 25.32 -2.51 -1.67
C THR A 46 25.61 -3.29 -0.39
N TYR A 47 26.79 -3.06 0.16
CA TYR A 47 27.19 -3.61 1.45
C TYR A 47 27.16 -2.55 2.53
N ASP A 48 26.51 -2.87 3.63
CA ASP A 48 26.50 -2.09 4.85
C ASP A 48 27.70 -2.49 5.71
N TYR A 49 28.44 -1.49 6.17
CA TYR A 49 29.64 -1.67 6.96
C TYR A 49 29.59 -0.84 8.25
N ALA A 50 29.90 -1.48 9.37
CA ALA A 50 30.16 -0.79 10.63
C ALA A 50 31.64 -0.92 11.02
N PRO A 51 32.28 0.11 11.62
CA PRO A 51 33.68 0.04 12.05
C PRO A 51 34.00 -1.12 13.01
N THR A 52 32.99 -1.60 13.73
CA THR A 52 33.10 -2.76 14.63
C THR A 52 33.46 -4.04 13.91
N ASP A 53 33.21 -4.12 12.60
CA ASP A 53 33.46 -5.31 11.79
C ASP A 53 34.95 -5.49 11.46
N GLY A 54 35.77 -4.44 11.61
CA GLY A 54 37.17 -4.47 11.20
C GLY A 54 37.32 -4.47 9.66
N GLU A 55 38.40 -5.00 9.12
CA GLU A 55 38.52 -5.16 7.66
C GLU A 55 37.58 -6.29 7.19
N ARG A 56 36.73 -6.01 6.20
CA ARG A 56 35.83 -6.99 5.56
C ARG A 56 36.28 -7.31 4.15
N SER A 57 36.01 -8.55 3.73
CA SER A 57 36.18 -8.98 2.35
C SER A 57 34.87 -9.57 1.84
N GLU A 58 34.46 -9.15 0.64
CA GLU A 58 33.23 -9.58 -0.01
C GLU A 58 33.53 -9.99 -1.46
N GLN A 59 32.73 -10.89 -2.02
CA GLN A 59 32.83 -11.33 -3.41
C GLN A 59 31.56 -10.97 -4.18
N VAL A 60 31.73 -10.33 -5.33
CA VAL A 60 30.63 -9.96 -6.23
C VAL A 60 30.83 -10.65 -7.58
N PHE A 61 29.96 -11.59 -7.92
CA PHE A 61 30.03 -12.25 -9.22
C PHE A 61 29.47 -11.35 -10.31
N ALA A 62 30.30 -11.10 -11.32
CA ALA A 62 30.00 -10.12 -12.35
C ALA A 62 30.60 -10.53 -13.69
N ASN A 63 29.94 -10.12 -14.78
CA ASN A 63 30.49 -10.31 -16.12
C ASN A 63 31.73 -9.43 -16.32
N ALA A 64 32.58 -9.79 -17.28
CA ALA A 64 33.66 -8.90 -17.69
C ALA A 64 33.10 -7.57 -18.18
N GLY A 65 33.62 -6.46 -17.67
CA GLY A 65 33.04 -5.14 -17.90
C GLY A 65 33.64 -4.08 -16.99
N ASP A 66 33.20 -2.84 -17.18
CA ASP A 66 33.56 -1.74 -16.29
C ASP A 66 32.48 -1.58 -15.21
N TYR A 67 32.91 -1.26 -14.00
CA TYR A 67 32.04 -1.09 -12.83
C TYR A 67 32.46 0.15 -12.07
N PHE A 68 31.49 0.87 -11.50
CA PHE A 68 31.78 1.85 -10.47
C PHE A 68 31.74 1.18 -9.09
N LEU A 69 32.77 1.45 -8.30
CA LEU A 69 32.84 1.11 -6.89
C LEU A 69 32.67 2.40 -6.09
N LEU A 70 31.63 2.43 -5.26
CA LEU A 70 31.15 3.63 -4.57
C LEU A 70 31.20 3.43 -3.06
N PRO A 71 32.28 3.88 -2.39
CA PRO A 71 32.30 4.02 -0.95
C PRO A 71 31.71 5.37 -0.53
N TYR A 72 30.77 5.37 0.42
CA TYR A 72 30.21 6.59 1.00
C TYR A 72 29.70 6.37 2.43
N GLY A 73 29.77 7.39 3.28
CA GLY A 73 29.26 7.32 4.65
C GLY A 73 27.73 7.36 4.71
N ILE A 74 27.14 6.68 5.71
CA ILE A 74 25.68 6.60 5.89
C ILE A 74 25.05 7.97 6.20
N ALA A 75 25.76 8.83 6.94
CA ALA A 75 25.30 10.16 7.34
C ALA A 75 25.77 11.26 6.37
N PHE A 76 25.62 11.06 5.06
CA PHE A 76 25.99 12.06 4.06
C PHE A 76 24.84 13.05 3.80
N ASP A 77 24.69 14.05 4.68
CA ASP A 77 23.72 15.13 4.54
C ASP A 77 24.25 16.25 3.60
N GLY A 78 24.56 15.90 2.36
CA GLY A 78 24.91 16.86 1.31
C GLY A 78 26.28 17.55 1.44
N TYR A 79 26.52 18.49 0.52
CA TYR A 79 27.80 19.19 0.21
C TYR A 79 28.41 20.03 1.35
N ASP A 80 28.59 19.49 2.54
CA ASP A 80 29.37 20.15 3.58
C ASP A 80 30.85 19.75 3.47
N CYS A 81 31.60 20.50 2.65
CA CYS A 81 33.07 20.39 2.60
C CYS A 81 33.76 20.77 3.94
N GLY A 82 33.00 21.03 5.02
CA GLY A 82 33.47 21.29 6.38
C GLY A 82 33.12 20.21 7.41
N ALA A 83 32.33 19.19 7.07
CA ALA A 83 32.21 17.98 7.88
C ALA A 83 33.51 17.17 7.74
N GLY A 84 34.02 16.63 8.86
CA GLY A 84 35.38 16.08 8.95
C GLY A 84 35.75 15.07 7.87
N ASP A 85 37.06 14.89 7.67
CA ASP A 85 37.59 13.87 6.75
C ASP A 85 37.01 12.50 7.08
N PHE A 86 36.50 11.79 6.07
CA PHE A 86 36.02 10.41 6.17
C PHE A 86 37.10 9.47 5.64
N ALA A 87 37.80 8.77 6.54
CA ALA A 87 38.84 7.82 6.17
C ALA A 87 38.28 6.41 5.95
N TYR A 88 38.52 5.87 4.76
CA TYR A 88 38.20 4.50 4.39
C TYR A 88 39.33 3.88 3.56
N TYR A 89 39.30 2.56 3.49
CA TYR A 89 40.09 1.72 2.61
C TYR A 89 39.14 0.93 1.70
N LEU A 90 39.45 0.90 0.40
CA LEU A 90 38.75 0.07 -0.58
C LEU A 90 39.78 -0.50 -1.54
N GLY A 91 39.87 -1.82 -1.58
CA GLY A 91 40.61 -2.62 -2.55
C GLY A 91 39.65 -3.45 -3.39
N ALA A 92 39.97 -3.62 -4.67
CA ALA A 92 39.21 -4.46 -5.58
C ALA A 92 40.16 -5.25 -6.49
N THR A 93 39.92 -6.55 -6.64
CA THR A 93 40.62 -7.42 -7.60
C THR A 93 39.62 -8.28 -8.37
N SER A 94 40.01 -8.73 -9.57
CA SER A 94 39.23 -9.74 -10.31
C SER A 94 39.81 -11.11 -10.04
N ASP A 95 39.01 -12.02 -9.49
CA ASP A 95 39.27 -13.45 -9.51
C ASP A 95 38.55 -14.07 -10.71
N THR A 96 39.30 -14.32 -11.77
CA THR A 96 38.77 -14.89 -13.01
C THR A 96 38.51 -16.39 -12.93
N ASP A 97 39.04 -17.05 -11.89
CA ASP A 97 38.87 -18.49 -11.66
C ASP A 97 37.70 -18.77 -10.70
N ALA A 98 37.19 -17.74 -10.03
CA ALA A 98 36.01 -17.84 -9.17
C ALA A 98 34.78 -18.24 -9.99
N VAL A 99 34.12 -19.30 -9.55
CA VAL A 99 32.83 -19.76 -10.08
C VAL A 99 31.78 -19.59 -9.01
N CYS A 100 30.68 -18.95 -9.38
CA CYS A 100 29.49 -18.84 -8.56
C CYS A 100 28.89 -20.24 -8.37
N VAL A 101 28.96 -20.74 -7.13
CA VAL A 101 28.36 -22.03 -6.76
C VAL A 101 27.61 -21.83 -5.45
N VAL A 102 26.29 -21.95 -5.51
CA VAL A 102 25.47 -22.03 -4.30
C VAL A 102 25.34 -23.50 -3.91
N SER A 103 25.42 -23.80 -2.61
CA SER A 103 25.27 -25.17 -2.12
C SER A 103 24.66 -25.17 -0.74
N ALA A 104 23.90 -26.21 -0.42
CA ALA A 104 23.36 -26.41 0.92
C ALA A 104 24.47 -26.42 1.99
N GLU A 105 24.20 -25.74 3.10
CA GLU A 105 25.08 -25.66 4.26
C GLU A 105 24.56 -26.51 5.43
N ALA A 106 25.41 -26.72 6.43
CA ALA A 106 25.03 -27.46 7.61
C ALA A 106 24.00 -26.67 8.44
N GLY A 107 22.79 -27.21 8.56
CA GLY A 107 21.68 -26.57 9.26
C GLY A 107 20.57 -26.10 8.35
N ASP A 108 20.78 -26.14 7.03
CA ASP A 108 19.74 -25.87 6.05
C ASP A 108 18.72 -27.02 6.05
N ASP A 109 17.44 -26.66 5.92
CA ASP A 109 16.45 -27.59 5.40
C ASP A 109 16.77 -27.79 3.91
N VAL A 110 16.78 -29.05 3.46
CA VAL A 110 17.16 -29.37 2.08
C VAL A 110 15.96 -29.98 1.40
N GLU A 111 15.66 -29.46 0.23
CA GLU A 111 14.66 -29.96 -0.69
C GLU A 111 14.74 -31.49 -0.79
N VAL A 112 13.59 -32.15 -0.64
CA VAL A 112 13.52 -33.61 -0.66
C VAL A 112 13.60 -34.17 -2.08
N GLU A 113 13.16 -33.41 -3.09
CA GLU A 113 13.16 -33.85 -4.47
C GLU A 113 14.45 -33.50 -5.23
N PRO A 114 14.88 -34.36 -6.17
CA PRO A 114 15.94 -34.00 -7.09
C PRO A 114 15.41 -33.12 -8.21
N CYS A 115 16.24 -32.17 -8.64
CA CYS A 115 16.06 -31.37 -9.84
C CYS A 115 15.45 -32.15 -11.02
N GLY A 116 14.39 -31.61 -11.62
CA GLY A 116 13.72 -32.11 -12.81
C GLY A 116 12.65 -33.18 -12.54
N VAL A 117 12.22 -33.33 -11.29
CA VAL A 117 11.11 -34.21 -10.89
C VAL A 117 9.94 -33.34 -10.43
N ASP A 118 8.73 -33.58 -10.95
CA ASP A 118 7.53 -32.81 -10.57
C ASP A 118 6.89 -33.41 -9.30
N ALA A 119 7.44 -33.11 -8.12
CA ALA A 119 6.85 -33.54 -6.84
C ALA A 119 6.34 -32.36 -5.99
N ASN A 120 6.88 -31.15 -6.18
CA ASN A 120 6.47 -29.92 -5.49
C ASN A 120 5.96 -28.80 -6.45
N GLY A 121 5.61 -29.12 -7.70
CA GLY A 121 5.22 -28.16 -8.76
C GLY A 121 4.00 -27.26 -8.50
N GLY A 122 3.49 -27.28 -7.26
CA GLY A 122 2.43 -26.43 -6.75
C GLY A 122 1.16 -26.51 -7.60
N CYS A 123 0.52 -25.37 -7.84
CA CYS A 123 -0.75 -25.30 -8.57
C CYS A 123 -0.69 -25.80 -10.03
N ASN A 124 0.49 -26.12 -10.55
CA ASN A 124 0.67 -26.69 -11.88
C ASN A 124 0.80 -28.23 -11.87
N GLY A 125 0.87 -28.88 -10.70
CA GLY A 125 1.05 -30.33 -10.55
C GLY A 125 -0.26 -31.14 -10.45
N THR A 126 -0.18 -32.36 -9.92
CA THR A 126 -1.35 -33.23 -9.66
C THR A 126 -1.81 -33.20 -8.19
N LEU A 127 -3.08 -32.85 -7.95
CA LEU A 127 -3.70 -32.80 -6.61
C LEU A 127 -3.90 -34.19 -5.95
N PRO A 128 -3.80 -34.31 -4.61
CA PRO A 128 -3.36 -33.30 -3.64
C PRO A 128 -1.83 -33.16 -3.61
N PHE A 129 -1.34 -31.93 -3.50
CA PHE A 129 0.09 -31.64 -3.48
C PHE A 129 0.75 -32.10 -2.17
N GLN A 130 2.07 -32.29 -2.20
CA GLN A 130 2.91 -32.48 -1.02
C GLN A 130 3.87 -31.30 -0.95
N PHE A 131 3.41 -30.17 -0.40
CA PHE A 131 4.31 -29.07 -0.11
C PHE A 131 5.18 -29.40 1.10
N GLU A 132 6.45 -29.01 1.05
CA GLU A 132 7.33 -29.05 2.22
C GLU A 132 7.06 -27.83 3.10
N ASN A 133 7.14 -27.98 4.41
CA ASN A 133 6.99 -26.83 5.31
C ASN A 133 8.38 -26.25 5.59
N ILE A 134 8.52 -24.93 5.48
CA ILE A 134 9.70 -24.22 5.96
C ILE A 134 9.42 -23.53 7.28
N SER A 135 10.45 -23.45 8.13
CA SER A 135 10.38 -22.78 9.42
C SER A 135 10.88 -21.34 9.30
N ALA A 136 10.26 -20.42 10.05
CA ALA A 136 10.71 -19.02 10.12
C ALA A 136 12.20 -18.93 10.49
N GLY A 137 12.97 -18.18 9.71
CA GLY A 137 14.39 -17.93 9.92
C GLY A 137 15.32 -19.12 9.65
N VAL A 138 14.78 -20.27 9.20
CA VAL A 138 15.60 -21.42 8.79
C VAL A 138 15.81 -21.35 7.28
N THR A 139 17.06 -21.51 6.87
CA THR A 139 17.42 -21.50 5.44
C THR A 139 16.99 -22.82 4.79
N PHE A 140 16.27 -22.71 3.68
CA PHE A 140 15.93 -23.81 2.79
C PHE A 140 16.82 -23.79 1.56
N SER A 141 17.40 -24.94 1.20
CA SER A 141 18.23 -25.12 0.02
C SER A 141 17.56 -26.02 -0.99
N GLY A 142 17.52 -25.59 -2.24
CA GLY A 142 16.95 -26.38 -3.33
C GLY A 142 17.67 -26.19 -4.65
N THR A 143 17.14 -26.87 -5.66
CA THR A 143 17.62 -26.85 -7.02
C THR A 143 16.52 -26.43 -7.98
N SER A 144 16.87 -25.78 -9.08
CA SER A 144 15.87 -25.37 -10.07
C SER A 144 16.30 -25.74 -11.48
N TYR A 145 15.29 -25.95 -12.32
CA TYR A 145 15.41 -26.24 -13.74
C TYR A 145 14.35 -25.49 -14.53
N SER A 146 14.71 -25.05 -15.72
CA SER A 146 13.79 -24.36 -16.62
C SER A 146 14.20 -24.66 -18.05
N GLY A 147 13.37 -25.33 -18.84
CA GLY A 147 13.76 -25.70 -20.19
C GLY A 147 12.65 -26.31 -21.04
N VAL A 148 13.03 -26.80 -22.22
CA VAL A 148 12.14 -27.55 -23.13
C VAL A 148 12.06 -29.03 -22.73
N VAL A 149 10.89 -29.66 -22.91
CA VAL A 149 10.67 -31.09 -22.59
C VAL A 149 11.61 -32.02 -23.37
N ASP A 150 12.01 -31.64 -24.59
CA ASP A 150 12.99 -32.34 -25.40
C ASP A 150 13.95 -31.33 -26.03
N PRO A 151 15.24 -31.30 -25.64
CA PRO A 151 16.24 -30.41 -26.23
C PRO A 151 16.44 -30.59 -27.74
N ALA A 152 15.96 -31.71 -28.31
CA ALA A 152 15.97 -31.97 -29.75
C ALA A 152 14.70 -31.49 -30.48
N ASP A 153 13.67 -31.07 -29.75
CA ASP A 153 12.43 -30.50 -30.27
C ASP A 153 12.23 -29.07 -29.72
N PRO A 154 12.70 -28.04 -30.45
CA PRO A 154 12.55 -26.64 -30.03
C PRO A 154 11.09 -26.15 -30.01
N ASP A 155 10.14 -26.93 -30.55
CA ASP A 155 8.70 -26.69 -30.46
C ASP A 155 8.04 -27.52 -29.32
N GLY A 156 8.84 -28.26 -28.54
CA GLY A 156 8.40 -29.01 -27.37
C GLY A 156 7.83 -28.09 -26.28
N GLY A 157 6.89 -28.61 -25.48
CA GLY A 157 6.36 -27.86 -24.34
C GLY A 157 7.48 -27.42 -23.38
N LEU A 158 7.26 -26.31 -22.68
CA LEU A 158 8.18 -25.84 -21.64
C LEU A 158 7.89 -26.58 -20.34
N ILE A 159 8.95 -26.94 -19.60
CA ILE A 159 8.88 -27.48 -18.25
C ILE A 159 9.70 -26.60 -17.31
N ARG A 160 9.21 -26.46 -16.09
CA ARG A 160 9.93 -25.82 -14.99
C ARG A 160 9.90 -26.74 -13.79
N ASP A 161 10.99 -26.72 -13.09
CA ASP A 161 11.12 -27.23 -11.75
C ASP A 161 11.11 -26.01 -10.83
N THR A 162 10.00 -25.83 -10.13
CA THR A 162 9.78 -24.68 -9.26
C THR A 162 9.35 -25.18 -7.92
N ASP A 163 9.99 -24.66 -6.88
CA ASP A 163 9.78 -25.19 -5.55
C ASP A 163 8.76 -24.36 -4.82
N TRP A 164 7.79 -25.06 -4.24
CA TRP A 164 6.73 -24.49 -3.45
C TRP A 164 6.79 -25.05 -2.03
N MET A 165 6.95 -24.17 -1.06
CA MET A 165 7.03 -24.54 0.35
C MET A 165 5.96 -23.81 1.14
N LEU A 166 5.35 -24.46 2.12
CA LEU A 166 4.39 -23.80 3.01
C LEU A 166 5.11 -23.08 4.15
N TYR A 167 4.63 -21.88 4.45
CA TYR A 167 5.06 -21.06 5.55
C TYR A 167 3.86 -20.62 6.37
N ASP A 168 3.85 -20.98 7.66
CA ASP A 168 2.86 -20.50 8.63
C ASP A 168 3.28 -19.11 9.13
N HIS A 169 2.70 -18.07 8.52
CA HIS A 169 3.01 -16.68 8.81
C HIS A 169 2.19 -16.16 10.00
N PRO A 170 2.83 -15.55 11.02
CA PRO A 170 2.15 -15.02 12.21
C PRO A 170 1.39 -13.70 11.96
N GLY A 171 1.52 -13.11 10.78
CA GLY A 171 1.08 -11.75 10.48
C GLY A 171 2.22 -10.74 10.61
N GLY A 172 2.18 -9.68 9.82
CA GLY A 172 3.24 -8.67 9.71
C GLY A 172 3.84 -8.62 8.31
N ALA A 173 5.05 -8.09 8.16
CA ALA A 173 5.75 -8.19 6.89
C ALA A 173 6.49 -9.51 6.78
N ILE A 174 6.59 -10.06 5.57
CA ILE A 174 7.49 -11.17 5.25
C ILE A 174 8.84 -10.59 4.83
N ILE A 175 9.91 -11.08 5.45
CA ILE A 175 11.29 -10.84 5.05
C ILE A 175 11.73 -12.06 4.23
N TYR A 176 11.94 -11.87 2.94
CA TYR A 176 12.39 -12.91 2.01
C TYR A 176 13.85 -12.65 1.64
N THR A 177 14.75 -13.50 2.11
CA THR A 177 16.17 -13.48 1.72
C THR A 177 16.46 -14.64 0.77
N SER A 178 17.15 -14.38 -0.34
CA SER A 178 17.55 -15.41 -1.31
C SER A 178 18.99 -15.23 -1.79
N ILE A 179 19.60 -16.33 -2.17
CA ILE A 179 20.83 -16.38 -2.96
C ILE A 179 20.74 -17.57 -3.91
N ALA A 180 21.06 -17.37 -5.18
CA ALA A 180 21.01 -18.43 -6.19
C ALA A 180 22.14 -18.27 -7.18
N ASP A 181 22.66 -19.35 -7.76
CA ASP A 181 23.69 -19.27 -8.81
C ASP A 181 23.14 -18.97 -10.22
N PHE A 182 21.87 -18.59 -10.30
CA PHE A 182 21.13 -18.23 -11.51
C PHE A 182 20.25 -17.00 -11.26
N PRO A 183 19.70 -16.36 -12.32
CA PRO A 183 18.74 -15.26 -12.16
C PRO A 183 17.47 -15.72 -11.42
N PHE A 184 17.28 -15.24 -10.20
CA PHE A 184 16.28 -15.75 -9.27
C PHE A 184 15.15 -14.75 -9.04
N GLN A 185 13.95 -15.28 -8.80
CA GLN A 185 12.85 -14.52 -8.22
C GLN A 185 12.15 -15.38 -7.16
N GLY A 186 11.72 -14.75 -6.07
CA GLY A 186 10.86 -15.37 -5.06
C GLY A 186 9.45 -14.81 -5.17
N LEU A 187 8.43 -15.64 -4.88
CA LEU A 187 7.04 -15.19 -4.78
C LEU A 187 6.42 -15.69 -3.47
N VAL A 188 5.47 -14.93 -2.94
CA VAL A 188 4.57 -15.37 -1.88
C VAL A 188 3.18 -15.50 -2.48
N VAL A 189 2.59 -16.67 -2.31
CA VAL A 189 1.32 -17.05 -2.95
C VAL A 189 0.30 -17.44 -1.89
N ASN A 190 -0.90 -16.90 -1.99
CA ASN A 190 -2.02 -17.24 -1.11
C ASN A 190 -2.94 -18.31 -1.74
N ASN A 191 -3.93 -18.78 -0.97
CA ASN A 191 -5.02 -19.65 -1.43
C ASN A 191 -4.56 -20.96 -2.13
N VAL A 192 -3.40 -21.47 -1.77
CA VAL A 192 -2.77 -22.65 -2.40
C VAL A 192 -3.42 -23.98 -2.04
N ASP A 193 -4.32 -24.01 -1.04
CA ASP A 193 -5.04 -25.22 -0.64
C ASP A 193 -5.87 -25.85 -1.75
N SER A 194 -6.44 -25.01 -2.63
CA SER A 194 -7.31 -25.43 -3.74
C SER A 194 -6.77 -25.07 -5.12
N CYS A 195 -5.86 -24.10 -5.21
CA CYS A 195 -5.34 -23.54 -6.46
C CYS A 195 -6.39 -23.01 -7.44
N ILE A 196 -7.65 -22.85 -6.99
CA ILE A 196 -8.72 -22.27 -7.79
C ILE A 196 -8.54 -20.74 -7.84
N ASP A 197 -8.21 -20.15 -6.69
CA ASP A 197 -8.07 -18.71 -6.50
C ASP A 197 -6.67 -18.34 -5.95
N ALA A 198 -5.65 -19.13 -6.28
CA ALA A 198 -4.26 -18.86 -5.89
C ALA A 198 -3.74 -17.60 -6.58
N GLY A 199 -3.15 -16.69 -5.80
CA GLY A 199 -2.65 -15.40 -6.28
C GLY A 199 -1.30 -15.06 -5.67
N VAL A 200 -0.41 -14.48 -6.49
CA VAL A 200 0.83 -13.87 -6.00
C VAL A 200 0.45 -12.61 -5.25
N ILE A 201 0.75 -12.56 -3.94
CA ILE A 201 0.51 -11.39 -3.09
C ILE A 201 1.78 -10.58 -2.84
N TYR A 202 2.94 -11.17 -3.12
CA TYR A 202 4.22 -10.49 -3.06
C TYR A 202 5.21 -11.14 -4.01
N ALA A 203 5.99 -10.33 -4.72
CA ALA A 203 7.09 -10.79 -5.55
C ALA A 203 8.35 -10.08 -5.09
N THR A 204 9.44 -10.83 -4.91
CA THR A 204 10.75 -10.20 -4.69
C THR A 204 11.18 -9.50 -5.96
N ASP A 205 12.11 -8.56 -5.80
CA ASP A 205 12.90 -8.07 -6.92
C ASP A 205 13.61 -9.24 -7.61
N VAL A 206 13.84 -9.09 -8.91
CA VAL A 206 14.58 -10.09 -9.69
C VAL A 206 16.07 -9.95 -9.40
N ASN A 207 16.66 -11.00 -8.87
CA ASN A 207 18.10 -11.09 -8.74
C ASN A 207 18.71 -11.48 -10.09
N ALA A 208 19.02 -10.50 -10.95
CA ALA A 208 19.62 -10.78 -12.25
C ALA A 208 21.07 -11.29 -12.16
N ALA A 209 21.74 -11.08 -11.03
CA ALA A 209 23.13 -11.39 -10.80
C ALA A 209 23.25 -12.50 -9.75
N GLY A 210 23.32 -13.75 -10.22
CA GLY A 210 23.50 -14.90 -9.33
C GLY A 210 24.68 -14.73 -8.35
N CYS A 211 24.62 -15.46 -7.24
CA CYS A 211 25.55 -15.46 -6.10
C CYS A 211 25.64 -14.15 -5.33
N ILE A 212 24.62 -13.30 -5.43
CA ILE A 212 24.45 -12.15 -4.56
C ILE A 212 23.26 -12.44 -3.66
N SER A 213 23.42 -12.29 -2.34
CA SER A 213 22.28 -12.39 -1.44
C SER A 213 21.40 -11.17 -1.62
N GLN A 214 20.10 -11.39 -1.81
CA GLN A 214 19.10 -10.33 -1.89
C GLN A 214 18.11 -10.51 -0.74
N THR A 215 17.66 -9.41 -0.15
CA THR A 215 16.56 -9.40 0.80
C THR A 215 15.48 -8.45 0.32
N SER A 216 14.25 -8.94 0.29
CA SER A 216 13.06 -8.16 -0.06
C SER A 216 12.07 -8.27 1.10
N VAL A 217 11.49 -7.13 1.51
CA VAL A 217 10.53 -7.05 2.61
C VAL A 217 9.17 -6.65 2.06
N SER A 218 8.12 -7.38 2.42
CA SER A 218 6.75 -7.08 2.00
C SER A 218 6.13 -5.96 2.84
N GLY A 219 4.93 -5.50 2.43
CA GLY A 219 4.01 -4.81 3.32
C GLY A 219 3.37 -5.77 4.34
N PHE A 220 2.37 -5.28 5.07
CA PHE A 220 1.60 -6.13 5.99
C PHE A 220 0.88 -7.26 5.24
N ILE A 221 1.07 -8.48 5.72
CA ILE A 221 0.38 -9.69 5.30
C ILE A 221 -0.33 -10.26 6.54
N PRO A 222 -1.63 -10.63 6.46
CA PRO A 222 -2.35 -11.23 7.58
C PRO A 222 -1.76 -12.56 8.04
N ALA A 223 -2.06 -12.97 9.27
CA ALA A 223 -1.70 -14.31 9.72
C ALA A 223 -2.37 -15.38 8.86
N GLY A 224 -1.62 -16.40 8.45
CA GLY A 224 -2.11 -17.45 7.55
C GLY A 224 -1.01 -18.37 7.06
N THR A 225 -1.39 -19.39 6.30
CA THR A 225 -0.44 -20.28 5.62
C THR A 225 -0.29 -19.83 4.17
N TYR A 226 0.94 -19.57 3.75
CA TYR A 226 1.29 -19.11 2.41
C TYR A 226 2.24 -20.09 1.73
N ALA A 227 2.19 -20.17 0.41
CA ALA A 227 3.26 -20.82 -0.33
C ALA A 227 4.37 -19.82 -0.65
N ILE A 228 5.59 -20.25 -0.38
CA ILE A 228 6.84 -19.60 -0.73
C ILE A 228 7.33 -20.28 -2.00
N TRP A 229 7.35 -19.52 -3.07
CA TRP A 229 7.84 -19.95 -4.37
C TRP A 229 9.30 -19.56 -4.53
N ALA A 230 10.10 -20.48 -5.07
CA ALA A 230 11.48 -20.26 -5.47
C ALA A 230 11.68 -20.75 -6.90
N GLY A 231 12.30 -19.93 -7.75
CA GLY A 231 12.59 -20.36 -9.10
C GLY A 231 13.28 -19.34 -9.99
N VAL A 232 13.42 -19.75 -11.25
CA VAL A 232 14.13 -18.99 -12.29
C VAL A 232 13.28 -17.80 -12.74
N ALA A 233 13.87 -16.61 -12.67
CA ALA A 233 13.25 -15.39 -13.18
C ALA A 233 13.06 -15.45 -14.71
N LEU A 234 12.01 -14.79 -15.19
CA LEU A 234 11.78 -14.62 -16.63
C LEU A 234 12.87 -13.72 -17.25
N ASN A 235 13.00 -13.79 -18.57
CA ASN A 235 13.71 -12.76 -19.32
C ASN A 235 12.91 -11.44 -19.33
N ASP A 236 13.58 -10.33 -19.62
CA ASP A 236 12.95 -9.00 -19.64
C ASP A 236 11.79 -8.89 -20.65
N ASP A 237 11.77 -9.75 -21.68
CA ASP A 237 10.70 -9.86 -22.68
C ASP A 237 9.53 -10.77 -22.23
N GLY A 238 9.58 -11.26 -20.99
CA GLY A 238 8.61 -12.20 -20.41
C GLY A 238 8.79 -13.65 -20.84
N SER A 239 9.77 -13.95 -21.69
CA SER A 239 10.04 -15.33 -22.11
C SER A 239 10.72 -16.13 -20.99
N GLN A 240 10.55 -17.45 -21.04
CA GLN A 240 11.21 -18.36 -20.11
C GLN A 240 12.72 -18.39 -20.35
N ARG A 241 13.49 -18.34 -19.26
CA ARG A 241 14.95 -18.51 -19.30
C ARG A 241 15.30 -20.00 -19.26
N GLU A 242 16.21 -20.44 -20.12
CA GLU A 242 16.74 -21.81 -20.06
C GLU A 242 17.80 -21.93 -18.95
N LEU A 243 17.63 -22.92 -18.09
CA LEU A 243 18.51 -23.29 -17.01
C LEU A 243 18.56 -24.81 -16.92
N GLU A 244 19.75 -25.37 -17.16
CA GLU A 244 20.03 -26.80 -16.99
C GLU A 244 19.94 -27.21 -15.52
N CYS A 245 19.73 -28.50 -15.25
CA CYS A 245 19.50 -29.05 -13.91
C CYS A 245 20.76 -29.01 -13.03
N ALA A 246 21.15 -27.81 -12.64
CA ALA A 246 22.33 -27.48 -11.85
C ALA A 246 22.19 -26.12 -11.14
N GLY A 247 21.08 -25.41 -11.32
CA GLY A 247 20.84 -24.16 -10.61
C GLY A 247 20.58 -24.45 -9.14
N ASN A 248 21.39 -23.90 -8.24
CA ASN A 248 21.22 -24.05 -6.80
C ASN A 248 20.78 -22.72 -6.21
N TYR A 249 19.91 -22.79 -5.21
CA TYR A 249 19.52 -21.62 -4.45
C TYR A 249 19.40 -21.95 -2.96
N ARG A 250 19.42 -20.89 -2.16
CA ARG A 250 19.09 -20.89 -0.74
C ARG A 250 18.14 -19.74 -0.47
N ILE A 251 17.06 -20.00 0.25
CA ILE A 251 16.12 -18.98 0.70
C ILE A 251 15.98 -19.03 2.22
N THR A 252 15.70 -17.89 2.82
CA THR A 252 15.28 -17.79 4.23
C THR A 252 14.08 -16.87 4.28
N VAL A 253 13.04 -17.31 4.97
CA VAL A 253 11.81 -16.52 5.15
C VAL A 253 11.62 -16.28 6.64
N ASP A 254 11.44 -15.02 7.02
CA ASP A 254 11.09 -14.61 8.38
C ASP A 254 9.93 -13.60 8.36
N SER A 255 9.48 -13.18 9.53
CA SER A 255 8.40 -12.20 9.68
C SER A 255 8.81 -11.02 10.56
N ASP A 256 8.56 -9.81 10.08
CA ASP A 256 8.60 -8.61 10.91
C ASP A 256 7.19 -8.32 11.47
N THR A 257 6.96 -8.76 12.70
CA THR A 257 5.70 -8.53 13.43
C THR A 257 5.52 -7.09 13.92
N THR A 258 6.51 -6.20 13.71
CA THR A 258 6.38 -4.79 14.05
C THR A 258 5.63 -4.01 12.98
N VAL A 259 5.55 -4.54 11.76
CA VAL A 259 4.65 -4.05 10.71
C VAL A 259 3.23 -4.47 11.08
N THR A 260 2.41 -3.52 11.48
CA THR A 260 1.03 -3.77 11.92
C THR A 260 0.04 -3.67 10.75
N ASP A 261 -1.14 -4.24 10.97
CA ASP A 261 -2.26 -4.10 10.03
C ASP A 261 -2.57 -2.61 9.83
N PRO A 262 -2.49 -2.08 8.59
CA PRO A 262 -2.79 -0.67 8.34
C PRO A 262 -4.27 -0.34 8.54
N CYS A 263 -5.13 -1.35 8.64
CA CYS A 263 -6.55 -1.23 8.96
C CYS A 263 -6.88 -1.55 10.43
N ASP A 264 -5.89 -1.73 11.31
CA ASP A 264 -6.15 -2.01 12.72
C ASP A 264 -7.04 -0.92 13.35
N GLY A 265 -8.12 -1.34 14.00
CA GLY A 265 -9.13 -0.45 14.59
C GLY A 265 -10.13 0.18 13.60
N ILE A 266 -9.99 -0.02 12.29
CA ILE A 266 -10.98 0.44 11.30
C ILE A 266 -12.05 -0.63 11.14
N VAL A 267 -13.30 -0.27 11.45
CA VAL A 267 -14.45 -1.16 11.25
C VAL A 267 -15.29 -0.61 10.11
N ASN A 268 -15.48 -1.40 9.06
CA ASN A 268 -16.35 -1.07 7.94
C ASN A 268 -17.83 -1.29 8.33
N GLU A 269 -18.28 -0.60 9.38
CA GLU A 269 -19.70 -0.51 9.67
C GLU A 269 -20.33 0.33 8.55
N GLY A 270 -21.32 -0.23 7.85
CA GLY A 270 -22.06 0.50 6.83
C GLY A 270 -22.80 1.69 7.42
N CYS A 271 -23.70 2.32 6.66
CA CYS A 271 -24.50 3.42 7.21
C CYS A 271 -25.37 2.91 8.37
N THR A 272 -25.01 3.24 9.61
CA THR A 272 -25.72 2.78 10.82
C THR A 272 -26.83 3.76 11.23
N VAL A 273 -26.72 5.00 10.79
CA VAL A 273 -27.64 6.09 11.10
C VAL A 273 -28.75 6.15 10.04
N ALA A 274 -30.00 6.27 10.48
CA ALA A 274 -31.13 6.42 9.57
C ALA A 274 -31.10 7.84 8.97
N PRO A 275 -30.98 7.99 7.64
CA PRO A 275 -30.98 9.31 7.02
C PRO A 275 -32.40 9.90 6.99
N ASP A 276 -32.48 11.22 7.09
CA ASP A 276 -33.69 11.98 6.75
C ASP A 276 -33.97 11.88 5.25
N PHE A 277 -32.92 11.97 4.44
CA PHE A 277 -32.98 11.77 3.00
C PHE A 277 -31.61 11.39 2.41
N ILE A 278 -31.62 10.86 1.19
CA ILE A 278 -30.41 10.48 0.45
C ILE A 278 -30.34 11.31 -0.83
N TYR A 279 -29.14 11.75 -1.19
CA TYR A 279 -28.87 12.45 -2.43
C TYR A 279 -27.87 11.65 -3.29
N PRO A 280 -28.17 11.41 -4.59
CA PRO A 280 -29.41 11.76 -5.28
C PRO A 280 -30.62 10.87 -4.90
N VAL A 281 -31.84 11.42 -5.03
CA VAL A 281 -33.12 10.87 -4.51
C VAL A 281 -33.56 9.53 -5.15
N ASN A 282 -32.80 8.95 -6.10
CA ASN A 282 -33.14 7.71 -6.81
C ASN A 282 -32.19 6.52 -6.52
N ALA A 283 -31.36 6.64 -5.50
CA ALA A 283 -30.36 5.72 -4.99
C ALA A 283 -30.88 4.39 -4.37
N ALA A 284 -32.01 3.85 -4.82
CA ALA A 284 -32.59 2.70 -4.10
C ALA A 284 -31.68 1.45 -4.14
N GLU A 285 -30.83 1.31 -5.16
CA GLU A 285 -29.70 0.38 -5.30
C GLU A 285 -28.89 0.82 -6.54
N PRO A 286 -27.84 1.65 -6.44
CA PRO A 286 -27.08 2.08 -7.61
C PRO A 286 -26.45 0.86 -8.30
N LEU A 287 -26.51 0.79 -9.63
CA LEU A 287 -25.87 -0.28 -10.37
C LEU A 287 -24.40 0.08 -10.58
N LEU A 288 -23.49 -0.72 -10.00
CA LEU A 288 -22.07 -0.68 -10.34
C LEU A 288 -21.90 -0.95 -11.85
N LEU A 289 -21.34 0.00 -12.60
CA LEU A 289 -21.23 -0.10 -14.06
C LEU A 289 -19.87 -0.62 -14.54
N ALA A 290 -18.77 -0.11 -13.98
CA ALA A 290 -17.41 -0.69 -13.98
C ALA A 290 -16.37 0.42 -13.76
N GLY A 291 -15.23 0.06 -13.14
CA GLY A 291 -13.91 0.65 -13.31
C GLY A 291 -13.71 2.12 -12.95
N GLY A 292 -12.50 2.45 -12.49
CA GLY A 292 -12.03 3.83 -12.40
C GLY A 292 -10.62 3.93 -12.92
N ILE A 293 -10.12 5.16 -12.91
CA ILE A 293 -8.78 5.48 -13.38
C ILE A 293 -7.99 6.03 -12.20
N SER A 294 -6.79 5.50 -12.00
CA SER A 294 -5.88 5.91 -10.94
C SER A 294 -4.49 6.09 -11.49
N CYS A 295 -3.72 6.95 -10.83
CA CYS A 295 -2.30 7.08 -11.10
C CYS A 295 -1.57 5.76 -10.80
N ALA A 296 -0.61 5.45 -11.68
CA ALA A 296 0.20 4.23 -11.84
C ALA A 296 -0.26 3.29 -12.98
N GLY A 297 0.42 2.16 -13.11
CA GLY A 297 0.20 1.12 -14.13
C GLY A 297 0.82 -0.19 -13.69
N GLY A 298 0.62 -1.27 -14.46
CA GLY A 298 1.20 -2.58 -14.13
C GLY A 298 0.48 -3.33 -12.99
N GLY A 299 -0.76 -2.94 -12.66
CA GLY A 299 -1.55 -3.60 -11.61
C GLY A 299 -1.33 -3.06 -10.20
N ILE A 300 -0.64 -1.92 -10.06
CA ILE A 300 -0.43 -1.18 -8.81
C ILE A 300 -1.08 0.22 -8.88
N SER A 301 -1.25 0.92 -7.76
CA SER A 301 -1.66 2.33 -7.69
C SER A 301 -0.72 3.14 -6.79
N THR A 302 -0.44 4.40 -7.15
CA THR A 302 0.21 5.34 -6.20
C THR A 302 -0.82 5.94 -5.25
N GLU A 303 -0.45 6.96 -4.48
CA GLU A 303 -1.42 7.78 -3.76
C GLU A 303 -2.36 8.47 -4.76
N ASN A 304 -3.66 8.42 -4.47
CA ASN A 304 -4.69 9.04 -5.27
C ASN A 304 -5.76 9.63 -4.34
N THR A 305 -6.08 10.90 -4.53
CA THR A 305 -7.25 11.53 -3.93
C THR A 305 -8.29 11.77 -5.02
N PHE A 306 -9.46 11.17 -4.87
CA PHE A 306 -10.60 11.34 -5.77
C PHE A 306 -11.59 12.31 -5.16
N ALA A 307 -12.30 13.09 -5.97
CA ALA A 307 -13.25 14.05 -5.45
C ALA A 307 -14.46 14.30 -6.36
N ASN A 308 -15.58 14.56 -5.71
CA ASN A 308 -16.81 15.08 -6.32
C ASN A 308 -17.19 16.40 -5.65
N ALA A 309 -17.54 17.40 -6.45
CA ALA A 309 -18.01 18.70 -5.98
C ALA A 309 -19.54 18.76 -6.02
N TYR A 310 -20.12 19.43 -5.03
CA TYR A 310 -21.55 19.57 -4.82
C TYR A 310 -21.90 21.01 -4.40
N SER A 311 -23.16 21.40 -4.63
CA SER A 311 -23.72 22.63 -4.09
C SER A 311 -24.88 22.30 -3.16
N ALA A 312 -24.83 22.73 -1.91
CA ALA A 312 -25.92 22.55 -0.96
C ALA A 312 -27.21 23.23 -1.46
N THR A 313 -27.07 24.31 -2.25
CA THR A 313 -28.19 24.96 -2.94
C THR A 313 -28.92 24.00 -3.87
N ASP A 314 -28.21 23.16 -4.60
CA ASP A 314 -28.81 22.22 -5.56
C ASP A 314 -29.42 20.98 -4.88
N ILE A 315 -28.95 20.67 -3.66
CA ILE A 315 -29.46 19.56 -2.85
C ILE A 315 -30.72 19.99 -2.09
N GLN A 316 -30.61 21.03 -1.25
CA GLN A 316 -31.71 21.58 -0.47
C GLN A 316 -31.47 23.07 -0.15
N PRO A 317 -32.02 23.99 -0.97
CA PRO A 317 -31.75 25.42 -0.85
C PRO A 317 -32.12 26.00 0.53
N GLY A 318 -31.26 26.86 1.04
CA GLY A 318 -31.46 27.62 2.28
C GLY A 318 -31.50 26.77 3.55
N THR A 319 -31.09 25.50 3.47
CA THR A 319 -31.06 24.59 4.61
C THR A 319 -29.63 24.13 4.86
N GLU A 320 -29.21 24.14 6.12
CA GLU A 320 -27.99 23.48 6.55
C GLU A 320 -28.16 21.95 6.42
N LEU A 321 -27.11 21.26 5.99
CA LEU A 321 -27.13 19.82 5.79
C LEU A 321 -26.26 19.14 6.83
N SER A 322 -26.71 17.98 7.33
CA SER A 322 -25.94 17.12 8.23
C SER A 322 -25.64 15.81 7.50
N LEU A 323 -24.38 15.59 7.09
CA LEU A 323 -23.95 14.39 6.36
C LEU A 323 -23.43 13.35 7.34
N SER A 324 -24.19 12.28 7.58
CA SER A 324 -23.80 11.21 8.52
C SER A 324 -23.08 10.04 7.88
N CYS A 325 -23.35 9.76 6.60
CA CYS A 325 -22.77 8.62 5.90
C CYS A 325 -22.62 8.90 4.41
N VAL A 326 -21.73 8.14 3.76
CA VAL A 326 -21.68 8.04 2.30
C VAL A 326 -21.67 6.60 1.84
N SER A 327 -22.28 6.37 0.68
CA SER A 327 -22.17 5.13 -0.10
C SER A 327 -21.37 5.43 -1.35
N PHE A 328 -20.29 4.67 -1.61
CA PHE A 328 -19.33 4.97 -2.66
C PHE A 328 -18.87 3.71 -3.39
N ALA A 329 -18.69 3.84 -4.70
CA ALA A 329 -18.22 2.76 -5.55
C ALA A 329 -16.68 2.81 -5.69
N MET A 330 -16.03 1.67 -5.47
CA MET A 330 -14.58 1.53 -5.66
C MET A 330 -14.18 0.11 -6.11
N GLN A 331 -12.92 -0.03 -6.50
CA GLN A 331 -12.24 -1.31 -6.68
C GLN A 331 -10.88 -1.30 -5.99
N ASN A 332 -10.53 -2.44 -5.40
CA ASN A 332 -9.19 -2.75 -4.92
C ASN A 332 -8.85 -4.17 -5.36
N THR A 333 -7.79 -4.38 -6.15
CA THR A 333 -7.36 -5.72 -6.57
C THR A 333 -6.25 -6.34 -5.72
N GLY A 334 -5.68 -5.58 -4.78
CA GLY A 334 -4.56 -6.00 -3.93
C GLY A 334 -4.96 -6.22 -2.49
N THR A 335 -3.98 -6.10 -1.59
CA THR A 335 -4.22 -6.21 -0.15
C THR A 335 -5.02 -5.02 0.40
N THR A 336 -5.51 -5.20 1.62
CA THR A 336 -6.32 -4.20 2.30
C THR A 336 -5.52 -2.94 2.58
N ILE A 337 -6.04 -1.78 2.17
CA ILE A 337 -5.45 -0.48 2.47
C ILE A 337 -6.48 0.47 3.12
N PRO A 338 -6.07 1.28 4.11
CA PRO A 338 -6.94 2.28 4.72
C PRO A 338 -7.18 3.42 3.73
N ALA A 339 -8.45 3.78 3.54
CA ALA A 339 -8.87 4.93 2.76
C ALA A 339 -9.64 5.90 3.66
N THR A 340 -9.55 7.18 3.34
CA THR A 340 -10.14 8.25 4.16
C THR A 340 -11.13 9.04 3.33
N ILE A 341 -12.35 9.19 3.83
CA ILE A 341 -13.35 10.09 3.25
C ILE A 341 -13.39 11.38 4.05
N GLN A 342 -13.23 12.51 3.36
CA GLN A 342 -13.26 13.84 3.95
C GLN A 342 -14.24 14.73 3.18
N VAL A 343 -14.90 15.62 3.91
CA VAL A 343 -15.72 16.69 3.36
C VAL A 343 -14.99 18.01 3.50
N TRP A 344 -15.06 18.84 2.48
CA TRP A 344 -14.40 20.14 2.43
C TRP A 344 -15.39 21.22 2.06
N LEU A 345 -15.29 22.37 2.72
CA LEU A 345 -15.89 23.61 2.25
C LEU A 345 -15.07 24.14 1.07
N ASP A 346 -15.73 24.38 -0.05
CA ASP A 346 -15.14 25.07 -1.20
C ASP A 346 -15.42 26.56 -1.07
N SER A 347 -14.36 27.32 -0.78
CA SER A 347 -14.48 28.73 -0.43
C SER A 347 -14.77 29.67 -1.61
N ASP A 348 -14.50 29.25 -2.85
CA ASP A 348 -14.74 30.07 -4.04
C ASP A 348 -15.84 29.54 -4.97
N GLY A 349 -16.33 28.32 -4.71
CA GLY A 349 -17.40 27.65 -5.46
C GLY A 349 -17.01 27.29 -6.89
N GLY A 350 -15.70 27.31 -7.18
CA GLY A 350 -15.12 27.06 -8.47
C GLY A 350 -14.84 25.59 -8.72
N THR A 351 -13.85 25.34 -9.58
CA THR A 351 -13.28 23.99 -9.69
C THR A 351 -12.38 23.77 -8.49
N PRO A 352 -12.53 22.66 -7.73
CA PRO A 352 -11.68 22.40 -6.59
C PRO A 352 -10.21 22.36 -7.02
N THR A 353 -9.34 23.02 -6.26
CA THR A 353 -7.91 23.11 -6.57
C THR A 353 -7.11 22.13 -5.74
N ALA A 354 -7.13 22.25 -4.40
CA ALA A 354 -6.44 21.34 -3.49
C ALA A 354 -6.79 21.65 -2.01
N PRO A 355 -6.68 20.66 -1.10
CA PRO A 355 -6.68 20.89 0.34
C PRO A 355 -5.75 22.04 0.76
N GLY A 356 -6.28 23.00 1.53
CA GLY A 356 -5.53 24.15 2.03
C GLY A 356 -5.30 25.29 1.03
N VAL A 357 -5.79 25.17 -0.21
CA VAL A 357 -5.78 26.27 -1.20
C VAL A 357 -7.13 26.97 -1.22
N ASP A 358 -8.17 26.26 -1.67
CA ASP A 358 -9.57 26.69 -1.73
C ASP A 358 -10.49 25.78 -0.90
N LEU A 359 -9.98 24.62 -0.49
CA LEU A 359 -10.69 23.62 0.31
C LEU A 359 -10.30 23.69 1.79
N THR A 360 -11.29 23.82 2.67
CA THR A 360 -11.15 23.79 4.13
C THR A 360 -11.91 22.61 4.71
N GLU A 361 -11.32 21.84 5.62
CA GLU A 361 -11.96 20.66 6.23
C GLU A 361 -13.28 21.00 6.93
N LEU A 362 -14.29 20.15 6.71
CA LEU A 362 -15.55 20.13 7.45
C LEU A 362 -15.67 18.82 8.22
N GLY A 363 -15.73 18.91 9.54
CA GLY A 363 -15.88 17.76 10.43
C GLY A 363 -14.72 16.77 10.41
N SER A 364 -14.88 15.69 11.18
CA SER A 364 -13.90 14.60 11.25
C SER A 364 -14.02 13.66 10.04
N ALA A 365 -12.89 13.19 9.53
CA ALA A 365 -12.87 12.23 8.44
C ALA A 365 -13.49 10.88 8.82
N ALA A 366 -14.12 10.22 7.85
CA ALA A 366 -14.53 8.83 7.97
C ALA A 366 -13.41 7.90 7.47
N GLN A 367 -13.12 6.83 8.21
CA GLN A 367 -12.12 5.84 7.82
C GLN A 367 -12.77 4.56 7.29
N TYR A 368 -12.20 4.03 6.21
CA TYR A 368 -12.66 2.81 5.58
C TYR A 368 -11.49 1.90 5.25
N CYS A 369 -11.55 0.63 5.63
CA CYS A 369 -10.55 -0.35 5.21
C CYS A 369 -10.97 -0.96 3.88
N SER A 370 -10.25 -0.66 2.79
CA SER A 370 -10.61 -1.19 1.49
C SER A 370 -10.27 -2.67 1.36
N ASN A 371 -11.29 -3.52 1.34
CA ASN A 371 -11.11 -4.94 1.07
C ASN A 371 -10.89 -5.21 -0.42
N ALA A 372 -10.17 -6.29 -0.74
CA ALA A 372 -10.06 -6.77 -2.11
C ALA A 372 -11.45 -7.03 -2.71
N GLY A 373 -11.71 -6.48 -3.89
CA GLY A 373 -12.96 -6.59 -4.61
C GLY A 373 -13.38 -5.29 -5.29
N THR A 374 -14.44 -5.40 -6.10
CA THR A 374 -15.14 -4.26 -6.71
C THR A 374 -16.56 -4.23 -6.16
N GLY A 375 -17.03 -3.07 -5.74
CA GLY A 375 -18.34 -2.96 -5.14
C GLY A 375 -18.76 -1.54 -4.81
N ILE A 376 -19.92 -1.46 -4.17
CA ILE A 376 -20.42 -0.28 -3.50
C ILE A 376 -20.25 -0.53 -2.00
N PHE A 377 -19.65 0.44 -1.33
CA PHE A 377 -19.28 0.36 0.07
C PHE A 377 -19.86 1.55 0.80
N GLN A 378 -19.93 1.45 2.12
CA GLN A 378 -20.49 2.49 2.96
C GLN A 378 -19.52 2.81 4.08
N VAL A 379 -19.50 4.07 4.48
CA VAL A 379 -18.76 4.51 5.66
C VAL A 379 -19.53 5.61 6.37
N THR A 380 -19.65 5.45 7.69
CA THR A 380 -20.29 6.41 8.58
C THR A 380 -19.23 7.37 9.12
N PHE A 381 -19.51 8.67 9.12
CA PHE A 381 -18.64 9.65 9.78
C PHE A 381 -18.70 9.47 11.30
N PRO A 382 -17.59 9.69 12.04
CA PRO A 382 -17.60 9.60 13.50
C PRO A 382 -18.64 10.52 14.14
N GLU A 383 -18.81 11.71 13.56
CA GLU A 383 -19.85 12.69 13.87
C GLU A 383 -20.44 13.20 12.55
N PRO A 384 -21.76 13.47 12.46
CA PRO A 384 -22.33 14.02 11.24
C PRO A 384 -21.66 15.34 10.85
N VAL A 385 -21.25 15.44 9.58
CA VAL A 385 -20.57 16.64 9.07
C VAL A 385 -21.59 17.72 8.74
N VAL A 386 -21.49 18.86 9.43
CA VAL A 386 -22.34 20.03 9.19
C VAL A 386 -21.85 20.82 7.98
N ILE A 387 -22.72 20.96 6.98
CA ILE A 387 -22.47 21.70 5.74
C ILE A 387 -23.38 22.94 5.73
N PRO A 388 -22.81 24.16 5.72
CA PRO A 388 -23.59 25.38 5.79
C PRO A 388 -24.62 25.50 4.66
N ALA A 389 -25.74 26.16 4.95
CA ALA A 389 -26.77 26.44 3.96
C ALA A 389 -26.19 27.13 2.72
N ASP A 390 -26.57 26.64 1.54
CA ASP A 390 -26.17 27.16 0.23
C ASP A 390 -24.65 27.15 -0.05
N ALA A 391 -23.84 26.44 0.75
CA ALA A 391 -22.41 26.31 0.52
C ALA A 391 -22.08 25.36 -0.64
N ASP A 392 -20.96 25.62 -1.31
CA ASP A 392 -20.31 24.67 -2.20
C ASP A 392 -19.33 23.82 -1.39
N PHE A 393 -19.33 22.52 -1.64
CA PHE A 393 -18.55 21.56 -0.87
C PHE A 393 -18.03 20.42 -1.73
N VAL A 394 -16.99 19.76 -1.25
CA VAL A 394 -16.32 18.65 -1.93
C VAL A 394 -16.32 17.45 -1.01
N VAL A 395 -16.67 16.27 -1.54
CA VAL A 395 -16.42 15.01 -0.86
C VAL A 395 -15.26 14.32 -1.57
N SER A 396 -14.23 13.95 -0.81
CA SER A 396 -13.04 13.30 -1.35
C SER A 396 -12.80 11.94 -0.71
N LEU A 397 -12.23 11.02 -1.50
CA LEU A 397 -11.66 9.75 -1.04
C LEU A 397 -10.14 9.80 -1.24
N ASP A 398 -9.40 9.82 -0.15
CA ASP A 398 -7.95 9.67 -0.14
C ASP A 398 -7.57 8.19 -0.02
N VAL A 399 -6.73 7.73 -0.95
CA VAL A 399 -6.26 6.35 -1.03
C VAL A 399 -4.74 6.34 -1.10
N PRO A 400 -4.04 5.69 -0.15
CA PRO A 400 -2.61 5.49 -0.19
C PRO A 400 -2.15 4.65 -1.40
N ALA A 401 -0.84 4.62 -1.63
CA ALA A 401 -0.27 3.71 -2.64
C ALA A 401 -0.52 2.24 -2.27
N SER A 402 -0.83 1.43 -3.27
CA SER A 402 -0.87 -0.03 -3.19
C SER A 402 0.23 -0.60 -4.06
N SER A 403 1.10 -1.42 -3.45
CA SER A 403 2.24 -2.05 -4.11
C SER A 403 1.91 -3.38 -4.79
N ASP A 404 0.71 -3.91 -4.57
CA ASP A 404 0.28 -5.24 -5.00
C ASP A 404 -1.13 -5.24 -5.61
N GLY A 405 -1.72 -4.06 -5.82
CA GLY A 405 -3.07 -3.92 -6.31
C GLY A 405 -3.35 -2.58 -6.98
N PHE A 406 -4.31 -2.61 -7.90
CA PHE A 406 -4.84 -1.43 -8.53
C PHE A 406 -6.06 -0.96 -7.75
N VAL A 407 -5.94 0.17 -7.07
CA VAL A 407 -7.04 0.77 -6.31
C VAL A 407 -7.54 2.02 -7.02
N SER A 408 -8.85 2.05 -7.30
CA SER A 408 -9.50 3.20 -7.92
C SER A 408 -10.94 3.36 -7.47
N ILE A 409 -11.53 4.53 -7.76
CA ILE A 409 -12.99 4.68 -7.77
C ILE A 409 -13.66 3.69 -8.74
N ALA A 410 -14.97 3.56 -8.66
CA ALA A 410 -15.77 2.92 -9.68
C ALA A 410 -16.98 3.80 -10.04
N THR A 411 -17.53 3.56 -11.23
CA THR A 411 -18.70 4.28 -11.74
C THR A 411 -20.00 3.56 -11.39
N THR A 412 -21.09 4.32 -11.31
CA THR A 412 -22.46 3.81 -11.16
C THR A 412 -23.35 4.30 -12.31
N ASP A 413 -24.58 3.81 -12.39
CA ASP A 413 -25.58 4.28 -13.37
C ASP A 413 -26.29 5.59 -12.97
N ALA A 414 -25.90 6.17 -11.84
CA ALA A 414 -26.54 7.34 -11.25
C ALA A 414 -25.59 8.51 -10.87
N PRO A 415 -24.45 8.78 -11.54
CA PRO A 415 -23.66 9.95 -11.20
C PRO A 415 -24.49 11.21 -11.49
N VAL A 416 -24.65 12.05 -10.46
CA VAL A 416 -25.31 13.36 -10.55
C VAL A 416 -24.33 14.52 -10.60
N VAL A 417 -23.04 14.22 -10.58
CA VAL A 417 -21.98 15.21 -10.77
C VAL A 417 -21.70 15.41 -12.26
N ALA A 418 -21.22 16.60 -12.61
CA ALA A 418 -20.86 16.91 -13.99
C ALA A 418 -19.52 16.32 -14.41
N GLN A 419 -18.60 16.13 -13.45
CA GLN A 419 -17.28 15.51 -13.64
C GLN A 419 -16.72 15.14 -12.26
N SER A 420 -15.97 14.04 -12.19
CA SER A 420 -15.12 13.70 -11.05
C SER A 420 -13.69 14.20 -11.23
N TYR A 421 -12.98 14.39 -10.12
CA TYR A 421 -11.62 14.91 -10.07
C TYR A 421 -10.66 13.92 -9.43
N ILE A 422 -9.39 14.01 -9.84
CA ILE A 422 -8.27 13.25 -9.28
C ILE A 422 -7.11 14.19 -8.95
N LEU A 423 -6.45 13.94 -7.83
CA LEU A 423 -5.20 14.55 -7.40
C LEU A 423 -4.21 13.43 -7.07
N SER A 424 -3.01 13.53 -7.63
CA SER A 424 -1.93 12.54 -7.43
C SER A 424 -0.59 13.18 -7.82
N ALA A 425 0.19 13.56 -6.81
CA ALA A 425 1.45 14.26 -7.01
C ALA A 425 2.47 13.37 -7.73
N SER A 426 2.46 12.07 -7.44
CA SER A 426 3.31 11.06 -8.10
C SER A 426 3.11 10.98 -9.62
N CYS A 427 1.92 11.31 -10.13
CA CYS A 427 1.66 11.44 -11.58
C CYS A 427 1.79 12.87 -12.12
N GLY A 428 2.27 13.82 -11.31
CA GLY A 428 2.35 15.24 -11.69
C GLY A 428 1.02 15.98 -11.64
N LEU A 429 -0.05 15.37 -11.12
CA LEU A 429 -1.35 16.00 -10.89
C LEU A 429 -1.33 16.69 -9.51
N THR A 430 -0.64 17.83 -9.46
CA THR A 430 -0.43 18.61 -8.22
C THR A 430 -1.64 19.43 -7.75
N THR A 431 -2.69 19.47 -8.55
CA THR A 431 -4.01 20.04 -8.23
C THR A 431 -5.08 19.10 -8.75
N PHE A 432 -6.28 19.15 -8.16
CA PHE A 432 -7.42 18.42 -8.65
C PHE A 432 -7.64 18.70 -10.14
N THR A 433 -7.65 17.63 -10.91
CA THR A 433 -7.82 17.67 -12.36
C THR A 433 -9.00 16.78 -12.71
N SER A 434 -9.93 17.28 -13.52
CA SER A 434 -11.10 16.47 -13.89
C SER A 434 -10.73 15.33 -14.82
N TYR A 435 -11.45 14.22 -14.73
CA TYR A 435 -11.27 13.08 -15.61
C TYR A 435 -11.47 13.45 -17.09
N ASP A 436 -12.43 14.32 -17.41
CA ASP A 436 -12.63 14.90 -18.74
C ASP A 436 -11.34 15.52 -19.31
N ASN A 437 -10.65 16.32 -18.49
CA ASN A 437 -9.45 17.05 -18.91
C ASN A 437 -8.26 16.11 -19.18
N ILE A 438 -8.24 14.93 -18.54
CA ILE A 438 -7.24 13.89 -18.79
C ILE A 438 -7.74 12.78 -19.73
N GLY A 439 -8.89 12.98 -20.39
CA GLY A 439 -9.36 12.15 -21.49
C GLY A 439 -10.31 11.01 -21.11
N PHE A 440 -10.95 11.09 -19.95
CA PHE A 440 -11.87 10.08 -19.41
C PHE A 440 -13.27 10.65 -19.08
N PRO A 441 -14.01 11.21 -20.06
CA PRO A 441 -15.24 11.98 -19.81
C PRO A 441 -16.47 11.18 -19.37
N ASP A 442 -16.36 9.85 -19.27
CA ASP A 442 -17.44 8.96 -18.83
C ASP A 442 -17.10 8.26 -17.50
N VAL A 443 -16.06 8.74 -16.80
CA VAL A 443 -15.59 8.18 -15.52
C VAL A 443 -15.98 9.12 -14.39
N ASP A 444 -17.22 8.95 -13.94
CA ASP A 444 -17.75 9.67 -12.78
C ASP A 444 -17.87 8.73 -11.58
N TRP A 445 -17.26 9.13 -10.47
CA TRP A 445 -17.31 8.41 -9.21
C TRP A 445 -18.75 8.30 -8.70
N GLY A 446 -19.21 7.06 -8.54
CA GLY A 446 -20.51 6.78 -7.94
C GLY A 446 -20.49 7.05 -6.44
N LEU A 447 -21.16 8.14 -6.03
CA LEU A 447 -21.27 8.56 -4.64
C LEU A 447 -22.72 8.94 -4.31
N GLU A 448 -23.21 8.44 -3.19
CA GLU A 448 -24.49 8.81 -2.59
C GLU A 448 -24.27 9.34 -1.18
N LEU A 449 -24.95 10.44 -0.86
CA LEU A 449 -24.82 11.20 0.37
C LEU A 449 -26.04 10.96 1.25
N TYR A 450 -25.83 10.51 2.48
CA TYR A 450 -26.89 10.19 3.44
C TYR A 450 -26.98 11.33 4.44
N PHE A 451 -28.02 12.16 4.28
CA PHE A 451 -28.24 13.33 5.11
C PHE A 451 -29.21 13.02 6.24
N GLY A 452 -28.96 13.62 7.41
CA GLY A 452 -29.71 13.39 8.64
C GLY A 452 -29.01 12.42 9.57
N GLY A 453 -29.75 11.93 10.55
CA GLY A 453 -29.18 11.40 11.77
C GLY A 453 -29.16 12.48 12.83
N ASP A 454 -29.57 12.13 14.05
CA ASP A 454 -29.47 13.05 15.17
C ASP A 454 -28.01 13.50 15.25
N VAL A 455 -27.75 14.74 14.86
CA VAL A 455 -26.83 15.55 15.62
C VAL A 455 -27.42 15.46 17.03
N SER A 456 -26.85 14.62 17.89
CA SER A 456 -26.68 15.12 19.24
C SER A 456 -25.97 16.45 18.98
N LEU A 457 -26.73 17.55 19.03
CA LEU A 457 -26.18 18.88 18.86
C LEU A 457 -24.87 18.86 19.67
N PRO A 458 -23.76 19.41 19.15
CA PRO A 458 -22.49 19.36 19.86
C PRO A 458 -22.59 19.89 21.31
N CYS A 459 -23.72 20.52 21.65
CA CYS A 459 -24.29 20.45 22.99
C CYS A 459 -25.80 20.03 23.00
N PRO A 460 -26.17 18.95 23.69
CA PRO A 460 -27.58 18.65 24.04
C PRO A 460 -28.26 19.74 24.90
N THR A 461 -27.49 20.74 25.31
CA THR A 461 -27.85 21.78 26.26
C THR A 461 -28.23 23.12 25.62
N ASP A 462 -28.08 23.29 24.29
CA ASP A 462 -28.67 24.38 23.50
C ASP A 462 -30.07 23.97 23.04
N LEU A 463 -31.05 24.27 23.89
CA LEU A 463 -32.43 23.83 23.79
C LEU A 463 -33.28 24.80 22.95
N ASP A 464 -32.82 26.03 22.70
CA ASP A 464 -33.48 27.00 21.81
C ASP A 464 -32.82 27.16 20.43
N SER A 465 -31.72 26.43 20.20
CA SER A 465 -30.97 26.33 18.95
C SER A 465 -30.38 27.67 18.51
N ASP A 466 -29.89 28.47 19.46
CA ASP A 466 -29.27 29.77 19.19
C ASP A 466 -27.73 29.74 19.12
N GLY A 467 -27.13 28.57 19.36
CA GLY A 467 -25.69 28.32 19.30
C GLY A 467 -24.95 28.59 20.62
N ASP A 468 -25.66 28.88 21.71
CA ASP A 468 -25.11 29.04 23.05
C ASP A 468 -25.88 28.14 24.05
N THR A 469 -25.19 27.60 25.07
CA THR A 469 -25.86 27.06 26.27
C THR A 469 -25.89 28.16 27.32
N ASP A 470 -27.02 28.85 27.42
CA ASP A 470 -27.17 30.07 28.19
C ASP A 470 -28.40 30.08 29.12
N PHE A 471 -28.82 31.28 29.54
CA PHE A 471 -29.94 31.42 30.45
C PHE A 471 -31.30 31.07 29.81
N ASN A 472 -31.43 31.19 28.49
CA ASN A 472 -32.65 30.87 27.76
C ASN A 472 -32.92 29.37 27.77
N ASP A 473 -31.87 28.55 27.66
CA ASP A 473 -31.99 27.09 27.79
C ASP A 473 -32.43 26.68 29.19
N ILE A 474 -31.90 27.35 30.22
CA ILE A 474 -32.36 27.13 31.60
C ILE A 474 -33.86 27.42 31.73
N LEU A 475 -34.36 28.45 31.05
CA LEU A 475 -35.78 28.77 31.08
C LEU A 475 -36.62 27.67 30.43
N ILE A 476 -36.11 26.98 29.40
CA ILE A 476 -36.79 25.84 28.78
C ILE A 476 -36.93 24.70 29.79
N VAL A 477 -35.83 24.25 30.42
CA VAL A 477 -35.85 23.19 31.46
C VAL A 477 -36.82 23.57 32.59
N LEU A 478 -36.73 24.81 33.10
CA LEU A 478 -37.59 25.26 34.20
C LEU A 478 -39.08 25.40 33.80
N SER A 479 -39.36 25.68 32.52
CA SER A 479 -40.73 25.81 32.01
C SER A 479 -41.43 24.46 31.86
N ASN A 480 -40.65 23.41 31.59
CA ASN A 480 -41.13 22.04 31.39
C ASN A 480 -40.86 21.12 32.59
N PHE A 481 -40.25 21.63 33.67
CA PHE A 481 -39.89 20.85 34.85
C PHE A 481 -41.01 19.94 35.38
N GLY A 482 -40.73 18.64 35.44
CA GLY A 482 -41.63 17.57 35.85
C GLY A 482 -42.53 17.02 34.74
N SER A 483 -42.29 17.38 33.48
CA SER A 483 -42.92 16.75 32.30
C SER A 483 -42.16 15.51 31.84
N ASP A 484 -42.74 14.80 30.88
CA ASP A 484 -41.94 13.88 30.04
C ASP A 484 -41.01 14.68 29.11
N GLY A 485 -39.94 14.06 28.65
CA GLY A 485 -38.93 14.71 27.81
C GLY A 485 -39.46 15.20 26.46
N SER A 486 -40.63 14.70 26.02
CA SER A 486 -41.27 15.11 24.76
C SER A 486 -41.77 16.56 24.75
N ALA A 487 -41.85 17.21 25.92
CA ALA A 487 -42.20 18.63 26.04
C ALA A 487 -41.02 19.58 25.76
N GLY A 488 -39.80 19.05 25.58
CA GLY A 488 -38.55 19.78 25.47
C GLY A 488 -37.92 20.09 26.84
N GLY A 489 -36.60 20.28 26.88
CA GLY A 489 -35.85 20.54 28.11
C GLY A 489 -35.26 19.29 28.80
N ASP A 490 -35.38 18.13 28.16
CA ASP A 490 -34.68 16.88 28.52
C ASP A 490 -33.28 16.94 27.89
N ALA A 491 -32.33 17.49 28.65
CA ALA A 491 -30.98 17.81 28.20
C ALA A 491 -29.99 16.66 28.43
N ASP A 492 -30.33 15.66 29.26
CA ASP A 492 -29.53 14.44 29.41
C ASP A 492 -30.13 13.19 28.72
N GLU A 493 -31.25 13.39 28.02
CA GLU A 493 -31.94 12.41 27.17
C GLU A 493 -32.44 11.17 27.93
N ASP A 494 -32.76 11.31 29.22
CA ASP A 494 -33.21 10.21 30.07
C ASP A 494 -34.74 9.96 30.04
N GLY A 495 -35.48 10.85 29.38
CA GLY A 495 -36.90 10.72 29.08
C GLY A 495 -37.84 11.51 30.00
N ASP A 496 -37.32 12.22 30.99
CA ASP A 496 -38.05 13.19 31.80
C ASP A 496 -37.32 14.53 31.94
N VAL A 497 -38.05 15.58 32.34
CA VAL A 497 -37.46 16.90 32.58
C VAL A 497 -37.37 17.12 34.08
N ASP A 498 -36.19 16.91 34.67
CA ASP A 498 -35.95 16.97 36.10
C ASP A 498 -34.71 17.82 36.48
N PHE A 499 -34.13 17.53 37.64
CA PHE A 499 -32.99 18.28 38.14
C PHE A 499 -31.68 17.90 37.43
N ASN A 500 -31.56 16.70 36.87
CA ASN A 500 -30.36 16.24 36.18
C ASN A 500 -30.16 16.98 34.86
N ASP A 501 -31.22 17.31 34.12
CA ASP A 501 -31.16 18.20 32.95
C ASP A 501 -30.53 19.55 33.28
N LEU A 502 -30.95 20.13 34.41
CA LEU A 502 -30.41 21.41 34.87
C LEU A 502 -28.94 21.29 35.26
N ILE A 503 -28.50 20.14 35.80
CA ILE A 503 -27.08 19.89 36.09
C ILE A 503 -26.29 19.79 34.78
N THR A 504 -26.81 19.03 33.80
CA THR A 504 -26.19 18.82 32.49
C THR A 504 -25.98 20.16 31.78
N LEU A 505 -27.02 20.98 31.73
CA LEU A 505 -26.95 22.34 31.17
C LEU A 505 -25.94 23.24 31.90
N LEU A 506 -25.99 23.30 33.23
CA LEU A 506 -25.05 24.11 34.00
C LEU A 506 -23.60 23.65 33.87
N SER A 507 -23.37 22.39 33.53
CA SER A 507 -22.03 21.84 33.32
C SER A 507 -21.42 22.24 31.96
N ALA A 508 -22.26 22.63 31.00
CA ALA A 508 -21.91 23.00 29.64
C ALA A 508 -22.15 24.49 29.32
N PHE A 509 -22.38 25.33 30.33
CA PHE A 509 -22.72 26.76 30.17
C PHE A 509 -21.66 27.56 29.39
N GLY A 510 -22.05 28.18 28.29
CA GLY A 510 -21.16 28.91 27.38
C GLY A 510 -21.46 28.61 25.90
N PRO A 511 -20.59 29.03 24.98
CA PRO A 511 -20.76 28.77 23.55
C PRO A 511 -20.88 27.28 23.25
N CYS A 512 -21.77 26.95 22.32
CA CYS A 512 -22.00 25.61 21.81
C CYS A 512 -21.48 25.52 20.37
N PRO A 513 -20.19 25.18 20.18
CA PRO A 513 -19.55 25.18 18.86
C PRO A 513 -19.96 24.00 17.98
#